data_AF-A0A1D6HVR0-F1
#
_entry.id   AF-A0A1D6HVR0-F1
#
_cell.length_a   1.000
_cell.length_b   1.000
_cell.length_c   1.000
_cell.angle_alpha   90.00
_cell.angle_beta   90.00
_cell.angle_gamma   90.00
#
_symmetry.space_group_name_H-M   'P 1'
#
loop_
_entity.id
_entity.type
_entity.pdbx_description
1 polymer ?
#
loop_
_entity_poly.entity_id
_entity_poly.type
_entity_poly.pdbx_seq_one_letter_code
_entity_poly.pdbx_strand_id
1 'polypeptide(L)'
;MMCNIFMFLDPGTGHGVGAALNVHEGPQSISYRYGNLTALQKGMIVSNEPGYYEDNSFGIRIENLLLVKELNLANSFGGISYLGFEKLTFVPIQSKLIESSLMSPSEINWVNDYHEEVWEKVSPLLSGHSRDWLWKNTRPLLDV
;
A
#
# COMPACT_ATOMS: atom_id res chain seq x y z
N MET A 1 -11.96 -0.23 6.76
CA MET A 1 -12.98 0.47 5.96
C MET A 1 -13.95 -0.50 5.27
N MET A 2 -13.52 -1.50 4.51
CA MET A 2 -14.44 -2.42 3.78
C MET A 2 -15.31 -3.35 4.66
N CYS A 3 -14.82 -3.84 5.81
CA CYS A 3 -15.62 -4.68 6.71
C CYS A 3 -16.86 -3.96 7.28
N ASN A 4 -16.85 -2.62 7.33
CA ASN A 4 -17.99 -1.83 7.82
C ASN A 4 -19.12 -1.70 6.78
N ILE A 5 -18.89 -2.15 5.54
CA ILE A 5 -19.83 -2.03 4.40
C ILE A 5 -20.26 -3.43 3.90
N PHE A 6 -19.99 -4.50 4.67
CA PHE A 6 -20.31 -5.89 4.30
C PHE A 6 -19.76 -6.35 2.93
N MET A 7 -18.63 -5.80 2.49
CA MET A 7 -17.99 -6.16 1.22
C MET A 7 -16.77 -7.06 1.48
N PHE A 8 -16.82 -8.32 1.02
CA PHE A 8 -15.72 -9.27 1.04
C PHE A 8 -15.54 -9.86 -0.36
N LEU A 9 -14.35 -9.76 -0.95
CA LEU A 9 -14.05 -10.40 -2.23
C LEU A 9 -12.66 -11.02 -2.24
N ASP A 10 -12.57 -12.13 -2.98
CA ASP A 10 -11.49 -13.12 -3.03
C ASP A 10 -10.47 -12.69 -4.10
N PRO A 11 -9.28 -12.18 -3.70
CA PRO A 11 -8.20 -12.99 -3.13
C PRO A 11 -7.68 -12.46 -1.76
N GLY A 12 -6.67 -13.14 -1.19
CA GLY A 12 -6.02 -12.69 0.05
C GLY A 12 -5.42 -11.28 -0.09
N THR A 13 -5.27 -10.57 1.03
CA THR A 13 -4.77 -9.17 1.06
C THR A 13 -3.35 -9.01 0.55
N GLY A 14 -2.55 -10.08 0.53
CA GLY A 14 -1.26 -10.07 -0.12
C GLY A 14 -0.51 -11.40 -0.07
N HIS A 15 0.58 -11.46 -0.83
CA HIS A 15 1.46 -12.61 -0.98
C HIS A 15 2.93 -12.16 -0.94
N GLY A 16 3.85 -13.09 -0.69
CA GLY A 16 5.27 -12.78 -0.80
C GLY A 16 5.71 -12.58 -2.26
N VAL A 17 6.82 -11.87 -2.46
CA VAL A 17 7.39 -11.55 -3.77
C VAL A 17 8.88 -11.83 -3.77
N GLY A 18 9.35 -12.61 -4.74
CA GLY A 18 10.76 -12.94 -4.89
C GLY A 18 11.56 -11.90 -5.66
N ALA A 19 12.81 -11.67 -5.27
CA ALA A 19 13.70 -10.71 -5.92
C ALA A 19 14.21 -11.27 -7.27
N ALA A 20 13.70 -10.76 -8.38
CA ALA A 20 13.94 -11.30 -9.73
C ALA A 20 13.56 -12.80 -9.86
N LEU A 21 12.56 -13.23 -9.10
CA LEU A 21 12.01 -14.59 -9.06
C LEU A 21 10.48 -14.53 -9.24
N ASN A 22 9.74 -15.41 -8.57
CA ASN A 22 8.29 -15.49 -8.71
C ASN A 22 7.61 -14.27 -8.09
N VAL A 23 6.61 -13.72 -8.81
CA VAL A 23 5.76 -12.66 -8.27
C VAL A 23 4.90 -13.15 -7.11
N HIS A 24 4.49 -14.42 -7.12
CA HIS A 24 3.86 -15.10 -6.01
C HIS A 24 4.86 -16.07 -5.37
N GLU A 25 5.50 -15.65 -4.29
CA GLU A 25 6.53 -16.42 -3.59
C GLU A 25 6.15 -16.63 -2.13
N GLY A 26 6.04 -17.90 -1.72
CA GLY A 26 5.91 -18.26 -0.31
C GLY A 26 7.26 -18.23 0.42
N PRO A 27 7.27 -18.50 1.74
CA PRO A 27 6.16 -19.02 2.52
C PRO A 27 5.23 -17.95 3.10
N GLN A 28 5.61 -16.66 3.15
CA GLN A 28 4.81 -15.61 3.78
C GLN A 28 3.63 -15.13 2.92
N SER A 29 2.51 -14.79 3.55
CA SER A 29 1.37 -14.11 2.91
C SER A 29 0.52 -13.38 3.94
N ILE A 30 -0.27 -12.40 3.50
CA ILE A 30 -1.29 -11.73 4.31
C ILE A 30 -2.65 -12.18 3.78
N SER A 31 -3.24 -13.18 4.42
CA SER A 31 -4.48 -13.78 3.92
C SER A 31 -5.35 -14.28 5.06
N TYR A 32 -6.66 -14.18 4.88
CA TYR A 32 -7.64 -14.84 5.75
C TYR A 32 -7.72 -16.34 5.51
N ARG A 33 -7.14 -16.83 4.39
CA ARG A 33 -7.15 -18.26 4.05
C ARG A 33 -6.35 -19.02 5.10
N TYR A 34 -7.02 -19.99 5.71
CA TYR A 34 -6.43 -20.84 6.72
C TYR A 34 -5.29 -21.69 6.10
N GLY A 35 -4.16 -21.81 6.80
CA GLY A 35 -3.07 -22.72 6.43
C GLY A 35 -1.68 -22.11 6.37
N ASN A 36 -1.55 -20.79 6.24
CA ASN A 36 -0.24 -20.14 6.37
C ASN A 36 -0.02 -19.64 7.81
N LEU A 37 0.90 -20.30 8.51
CA LEU A 37 1.30 -19.95 9.88
C LEU A 37 2.66 -19.23 9.93
N THR A 38 3.21 -18.87 8.77
CA THR A 38 4.51 -18.22 8.67
C THR A 38 4.42 -16.79 9.19
N ALA A 39 5.13 -16.50 10.29
CA ALA A 39 5.25 -15.15 10.80
C ALA A 39 6.07 -14.27 9.82
N LEU A 40 5.66 -13.01 9.67
CA LEU A 40 6.46 -12.02 8.94
C LEU A 40 7.78 -11.77 9.67
N GLN A 41 8.87 -11.73 8.90
CA GLN A 41 10.22 -11.47 9.40
C GLN A 41 10.85 -10.34 8.61
N LYS A 42 11.78 -9.62 9.25
CA LYS A 42 12.59 -8.59 8.61
C LYS A 42 13.23 -9.12 7.33
N GLY A 43 13.19 -8.32 6.27
CA GLY A 43 13.72 -8.66 4.95
C GLY A 43 12.71 -9.31 4.01
N MET A 44 11.57 -9.80 4.52
CA MET A 44 10.50 -10.30 3.65
C MET A 44 9.85 -9.16 2.87
N ILE A 45 9.52 -9.43 1.60
CA ILE A 45 8.70 -8.55 0.76
C ILE A 45 7.33 -9.18 0.59
N VAL A 46 6.28 -8.37 0.75
CA VAL A 46 4.87 -8.77 0.57
C VAL A 46 4.09 -7.72 -0.21
N SER A 47 3.09 -8.14 -0.99
CA SER A 47 2.07 -7.24 -1.52
C SER A 47 1.08 -6.82 -0.43
N ASN A 48 0.47 -5.66 -0.61
CA ASN A 48 -0.69 -5.16 0.12
C ASN A 48 -1.69 -4.64 -0.92
N GLU A 49 -2.72 -5.43 -1.19
CA GLU A 49 -3.57 -5.30 -2.38
C GLU A 49 -5.07 -5.48 -2.13
N PRO A 50 -5.68 -4.76 -1.15
CA PRO A 50 -7.12 -4.79 -0.98
C PRO A 50 -7.84 -4.37 -2.27
N GLY A 51 -8.95 -5.06 -2.57
CA GLY A 51 -9.75 -4.80 -3.76
C GLY A 51 -11.23 -5.12 -3.60
N TYR A 52 -12.04 -4.49 -4.44
CA TYR A 52 -13.48 -4.66 -4.56
C TYR A 52 -13.88 -4.85 -6.03
N TYR A 53 -14.85 -5.72 -6.30
CA TYR A 53 -15.34 -6.04 -7.63
C TYR A 53 -16.87 -6.14 -7.59
N GLU A 54 -17.54 -5.27 -8.33
CA GLU A 54 -18.98 -5.31 -8.55
C GLU A 54 -19.24 -6.08 -9.85
N ASP A 55 -19.92 -7.22 -9.74
CA ASP A 55 -20.21 -8.08 -10.88
C ASP A 55 -20.94 -7.32 -11.99
N ASN A 56 -20.48 -7.51 -13.23
CA ASN A 56 -21.01 -6.85 -14.43
C ASN A 56 -20.93 -5.31 -14.40
N SER A 57 -20.11 -4.73 -13.52
CA SER A 57 -19.94 -3.29 -13.41
C SER A 57 -18.45 -2.90 -13.42
N PHE A 58 -17.80 -2.80 -12.27
CA PHE A 58 -16.41 -2.33 -12.16
C PHE A 58 -15.62 -3.09 -11.10
N GLY A 59 -14.29 -2.95 -11.16
CA GLY A 59 -13.38 -3.48 -10.15
C GLY A 59 -12.30 -2.47 -9.79
N ILE A 60 -11.88 -2.48 -8.53
CA ILE A 60 -10.85 -1.61 -7.98
C ILE A 60 -9.91 -2.46 -7.14
N ARG A 61 -8.59 -2.31 -7.35
CA ARG A 61 -7.56 -2.85 -6.47
C ARG A 61 -6.45 -1.81 -6.35
N ILE A 62 -6.00 -1.57 -5.13
CA ILE A 62 -4.86 -0.67 -4.85
C ILE A 62 -3.77 -1.53 -4.25
N GLU A 63 -2.66 -1.67 -4.97
CA GLU A 63 -1.59 -2.61 -4.63
C GLU A 63 -0.24 -1.91 -4.49
N ASN A 64 0.42 -2.15 -3.35
CA ASN A 64 1.80 -1.75 -3.09
C ASN A 64 2.64 -2.93 -2.62
N LEU A 65 3.93 -2.93 -2.96
CA LEU A 65 4.92 -3.82 -2.36
C LEU A 65 5.51 -3.19 -1.10
N LEU A 66 5.63 -4.00 -0.05
CA LEU A 66 6.11 -3.59 1.26
C LEU A 66 7.27 -4.50 1.70
N LEU A 67 8.37 -3.88 2.13
CA LEU A 67 9.48 -4.55 2.80
C LEU A 67 9.24 -4.54 4.32
N VAL A 68 9.32 -5.71 4.95
CA VAL A 68 9.26 -5.84 6.41
C VAL A 68 10.60 -5.38 7.00
N LYS A 69 10.55 -4.43 7.93
CA LYS A 69 11.73 -3.87 8.62
C LYS A 69 11.50 -3.78 10.12
N GLU A 70 12.58 -3.71 10.88
CA GLU A 70 12.51 -3.30 12.29
C GLU A 70 12.22 -1.80 12.39
N LEU A 71 11.36 -1.43 13.33
CA LEU A 71 11.11 -0.05 13.71
C LEU A 71 11.93 0.30 14.94
N ASN A 72 12.64 1.42 14.85
CA ASN A 72 13.33 2.01 15.99
C ASN A 72 12.37 2.94 16.72
N LEU A 73 11.60 2.38 17.66
CA LEU A 73 10.66 3.12 18.51
C LEU A 73 11.30 3.39 19.88
N ALA A 74 10.95 4.53 20.49
CA ALA A 74 11.46 4.91 21.81
C ALA A 74 11.09 3.91 22.91
N ASN A 75 10.02 3.13 22.69
CA ASN A 75 9.54 2.13 23.63
C ASN A 75 9.61 0.73 23.00
N SER A 76 10.02 -0.24 23.80
CA SER A 76 9.95 -1.68 23.48
C SER A 76 9.34 -2.41 24.66
N PHE A 77 8.42 -3.34 24.42
CA PHE A 77 7.90 -4.21 25.49
C PHE A 77 8.78 -5.46 25.60
N GLY A 78 9.34 -5.72 26.78
CA GLY A 78 10.17 -6.91 27.03
C GLY A 78 11.47 -6.96 26.21
N GLY A 79 11.98 -5.82 25.73
CA GLY A 79 13.18 -5.75 24.88
C GLY A 79 12.96 -6.24 23.45
N ILE A 80 11.71 -6.50 23.05
CA ILE A 80 11.36 -6.97 21.70
C ILE A 80 11.14 -5.75 20.81
N SER A 81 11.87 -5.72 19.68
CA SER A 81 11.69 -4.69 18.65
C SER A 81 10.41 -4.92 17.86
N TYR A 82 9.73 -3.84 17.48
CA TYR A 82 8.55 -3.90 16.64
C TYR A 82 8.94 -3.99 15.16
N LEU A 83 8.12 -4.68 14.37
CA LEU A 83 8.23 -4.67 12.92
C LEU A 83 7.29 -3.61 12.32
N GLY A 84 7.67 -3.12 11.15
CA GLY A 84 6.87 -2.22 10.33
C GLY A 84 7.18 -2.44 8.86
N PHE A 85 6.63 -1.58 8.02
CA PHE A 85 6.74 -1.68 6.58
C PHE A 85 7.44 -0.49 5.97
N GLU A 86 8.26 -0.74 4.96
CA GLU A 86 8.79 0.25 4.04
C GLU A 86 8.17 0.03 2.66
N LYS A 87 7.71 1.12 2.04
CA LYS A 87 7.06 1.07 0.73
C LYS A 87 8.13 0.93 -0.35
N LEU A 88 7.91 0.02 -1.30
CA LEU A 88 8.75 -0.17 -2.48
C LEU A 88 8.10 0.38 -3.76
N THR A 89 6.77 0.45 -3.79
CA THR A 89 6.00 1.01 -4.91
C THR A 89 5.82 2.52 -4.73
N PHE A 90 6.18 3.30 -5.77
CA PHE A 90 6.01 4.75 -5.81
C PHE A 90 5.23 5.17 -7.07
N VAL A 91 3.91 5.02 -6.99
CA VAL A 91 2.95 5.40 -8.05
C VAL A 91 1.81 6.17 -7.39
N PRO A 92 1.39 7.34 -7.91
CA PRO A 92 0.32 8.13 -7.29
C PRO A 92 -1.00 7.35 -7.26
N ILE A 93 -1.78 7.54 -6.20
CA ILE A 93 -3.15 7.03 -6.10
C ILE A 93 -4.07 8.02 -6.83
N GLN A 94 -5.01 7.51 -7.64
CA GLN A 94 -5.89 8.37 -8.44
C GLN A 94 -6.86 9.15 -7.55
N SER A 95 -6.55 10.43 -7.31
CA SER A 95 -7.32 11.32 -6.44
C SER A 95 -8.77 11.53 -6.89
N LYS A 96 -9.07 11.42 -8.20
CA LYS A 96 -10.46 11.51 -8.71
C LYS A 96 -11.37 10.38 -8.27
N LEU A 97 -10.81 9.27 -7.77
CA LEU A 97 -11.56 8.11 -7.28
C LEU A 97 -11.61 8.07 -5.75
N ILE A 98 -11.14 9.12 -5.08
CA ILE A 98 -11.13 9.23 -3.63
C ILE A 98 -12.30 10.11 -3.20
N GLU A 99 -13.17 9.55 -2.35
CA GLU A 99 -14.22 10.30 -1.66
C GLU A 99 -13.67 10.76 -0.30
N SER A 100 -13.17 12.01 -0.24
CA SER A 100 -12.50 12.54 0.95
C SER A 100 -13.42 12.66 2.17
N SER A 101 -14.73 12.78 1.96
CA SER A 101 -15.72 12.82 3.05
C SER A 101 -15.79 11.52 3.87
N LEU A 102 -15.31 10.40 3.33
CA LEU A 102 -15.22 9.11 4.02
C LEU A 102 -13.88 8.91 4.75
N MET A 103 -12.95 9.85 4.63
CA MET A 103 -11.61 9.76 5.18
C MET A 103 -11.46 10.61 6.45
N SER A 104 -10.68 10.11 7.40
CA SER A 104 -10.19 10.90 8.52
C SER A 104 -9.12 11.90 8.07
N PRO A 105 -8.88 12.99 8.82
CA PRO A 105 -7.79 13.91 8.53
C PRO A 105 -6.42 13.22 8.47
N SER A 106 -6.19 12.19 9.29
CA SER A 106 -4.96 11.39 9.24
C SER A 106 -4.80 10.60 7.94
N GLU A 107 -5.88 10.07 7.36
CA GLU A 107 -5.83 9.35 6.09
C GLU A 107 -5.62 10.31 4.92
N ILE A 108 -6.21 11.51 4.96
CA ILE A 108 -5.97 12.57 3.97
C ILE A 108 -4.49 12.97 3.99
N ASN A 109 -3.95 13.26 5.19
CA ASN A 109 -2.54 13.56 5.34
C ASN A 109 -1.65 12.41 4.87
N TRP A 110 -2.01 11.16 5.16
CA TRP A 110 -1.25 10.01 4.68
C TRP A 110 -1.18 9.94 3.15
N VAL A 111 -2.28 10.22 2.43
CA VAL A 111 -2.26 10.26 0.96
C VAL A 111 -1.40 11.42 0.44
N ASN A 112 -1.49 12.59 1.09
CA ASN A 112 -0.70 13.76 0.72
C ASN A 112 0.81 13.52 0.90
N ASP A 113 1.21 12.99 2.06
CA ASP A 113 2.59 12.63 2.37
C ASP A 113 3.10 11.55 1.40
N TYR A 114 2.26 10.57 1.06
CA TYR A 114 2.60 9.55 0.07
C TYR A 114 2.81 10.15 -1.33
N HIS A 115 1.93 11.05 -1.78
CA HIS A 115 2.07 11.73 -3.07
C HIS A 115 3.32 12.63 -3.13
N GLU A 116 3.67 13.30 -2.03
CA GLU A 116 4.92 14.04 -1.92
C GLU A 116 6.13 13.11 -2.06
N GLU A 117 6.16 12.00 -1.33
CA GLU A 117 7.26 11.01 -1.42
C GLU A 117 7.39 10.44 -2.84
N VAL A 118 6.27 10.16 -3.52
CA VAL A 118 6.25 9.74 -4.93
C VAL A 118 6.85 10.81 -5.83
N TRP A 119 6.48 12.08 -5.65
CA TRP A 119 7.03 13.18 -6.43
C TRP A 119 8.54 13.32 -6.23
N GLU A 120 9.00 13.31 -4.99
CA GLU A 120 10.42 13.47 -4.65
C GLU A 120 11.28 12.35 -5.25
N LYS A 121 10.83 11.09 -5.16
CA LYS A 121 11.58 9.93 -5.64
C LYS A 121 11.54 9.77 -7.15
N VAL A 122 10.40 10.03 -7.79
CA VAL A 122 10.18 9.69 -9.19
C VAL A 122 10.42 10.88 -10.13
N SER A 123 10.11 12.11 -9.71
CA SER A 123 10.25 13.29 -10.58
C SER A 123 11.67 13.54 -11.12
N PRO A 124 12.78 13.26 -10.38
CA PRO A 124 14.13 13.43 -10.91
C PRO A 124 14.46 12.47 -12.06
N LEU A 125 13.72 11.35 -12.15
CA LEU A 125 13.91 10.32 -13.19
C LEU A 125 13.09 10.61 -14.46
N LEU A 126 12.23 11.64 -14.43
CA LEU A 126 11.31 11.98 -15.51
C LEU A 126 11.61 13.37 -16.09
N SER A 127 11.23 13.57 -17.35
CA SER A 127 11.30 14.86 -18.03
C SER A 127 10.07 15.09 -18.93
N GLY A 128 9.83 16.34 -19.30
CA GLY A 128 8.74 16.74 -20.20
C GLY A 128 7.36 16.27 -19.71
N HIS A 129 6.56 15.72 -20.64
CA HIS A 129 5.16 15.38 -20.39
C HIS A 129 4.95 14.41 -19.23
N SER A 130 5.82 13.41 -19.05
CA SER A 130 5.68 12.43 -17.96
C SER A 130 5.90 13.07 -16.59
N ARG A 131 6.82 14.03 -16.49
CA ARG A 131 7.05 14.78 -15.24
C ARG A 131 5.87 15.70 -14.94
N ASP A 132 5.34 16.38 -15.95
CA ASP A 132 4.15 17.23 -15.81
C ASP A 132 2.91 16.42 -15.41
N TRP A 133 2.77 15.21 -15.95
CA TRP A 133 1.72 14.27 -15.58
C TRP A 133 1.88 13.85 -14.10
N LEU A 134 3.09 13.49 -13.68
CA LEU A 134 3.35 13.11 -12.30
C LEU A 134 2.97 14.25 -11.34
N TRP A 135 3.42 15.48 -11.63
CA TRP A 135 3.12 16.66 -10.83
C TRP A 135 1.61 16.88 -10.63
N LYS A 136 0.83 16.68 -11.69
CA LYS A 136 -0.63 16.84 -11.64
C LYS A 136 -1.30 15.76 -10.79
N ASN A 137 -0.76 14.54 -10.78
CA ASN A 137 -1.33 13.40 -10.07
C ASN A 137 -0.76 13.19 -8.66
N THR A 138 0.26 13.95 -8.25
CA THR A 138 0.80 13.98 -6.88
C THR A 138 0.42 15.24 -6.13
N ARG A 139 -0.59 15.98 -6.60
CA ARG A 139 -1.11 17.14 -5.85
C ARG A 139 -1.79 16.66 -4.55
N PRO A 140 -1.72 17.46 -3.47
CA PRO A 140 -2.50 17.21 -2.28
C PRO A 140 -4.00 17.12 -2.58
N LEU A 141 -4.69 16.26 -1.85
CA LEU A 141 -6.15 16.30 -1.74
C LEU A 141 -6.53 17.63 -1.07
N LEU A 142 -7.53 18.32 -1.61
CA LEU A 142 -8.05 19.55 -1.03
C LEU A 142 -9.02 19.17 0.10
N ASP A 143 -8.91 19.86 1.24
CA ASP A 143 -9.93 19.79 2.29
C ASP A 143 -11.26 20.30 1.72
N VAL A 144 -12.33 19.49 1.86
CA VAL A 144 -13.70 19.86 1.49
C VAL A 144 -14.48 20.18 2.76
#